data_AF-A0A9W6NLU3-F1
#
_entry.id   AF-A0A9W6NLU3-F1
#
_cell.length_a   1.000
_cell.length_b   1.000
_cell.length_c   1.000
_cell.angle_alpha   90.00
_cell.angle_beta   90.00
_cell.angle_gamma   90.00
#
_symmetry.space_group_name_H-M   'P 1'
#
loop_
_entity.id
_entity.type
_entity.pdbx_description
1 polymer ?
#
loop_
_entity_poly.entity_id
_entity_poly.type
_entity_poly.pdbx_seq_one_letter_code
_entity_poly.pdbx_strand_id
1 'polypeptide(L)'
;MKAGVDRDHGRRNLLTHEFTHVLSLGDDDGDDRDWWLSEGLAEYVADRGGDWTPARLPDVRRLIRTGGWDGTITLAAPPKDLPASDRRGRYGIALLAVTCLARHYGEDRMLAFFTAVVRNRAEPAAAALTTLGAGWPTATAFCTAEVRNRAA
;
A
#
# COMPACT_ATOMS: atom_id res chain seq x y z
N MET A 1 -16.75 16.85 22.69
CA MET A 1 -16.99 16.98 21.24
C MET A 1 -15.90 16.34 20.35
N LYS A 2 -14.64 16.17 20.78
CA LYS A 2 -13.56 15.55 19.96
C LYS A 2 -13.79 14.08 19.53
N ALA A 3 -14.41 13.24 20.37
CA ALA A 3 -14.57 11.81 20.09
C ALA A 3 -15.58 11.46 18.98
N GLY A 4 -16.42 12.41 18.54
CA GLY A 4 -17.38 12.21 17.45
C GLY A 4 -16.74 12.43 16.08
N VAL A 5 -16.03 13.56 15.94
CA VAL A 5 -15.33 13.95 14.70
C VAL A 5 -14.25 12.94 14.31
N ASP A 6 -13.53 12.37 15.28
CA ASP A 6 -12.48 11.37 15.06
C ASP A 6 -13.06 10.00 14.62
N ARG A 7 -14.22 9.62 15.18
CA ARG A 7 -14.96 8.43 14.76
C ARG A 7 -15.56 8.57 13.36
N ASP A 8 -16.08 9.75 13.02
CA ASP A 8 -16.64 10.01 11.69
C ASP A 8 -15.54 10.07 10.62
N HIS A 9 -14.35 10.62 10.93
CA HIS A 9 -13.19 10.54 10.05
C HIS A 9 -12.71 9.10 9.86
N GLY A 10 -12.58 8.32 10.94
CA GLY A 10 -12.25 6.91 10.84
C GLY A 10 -13.24 6.10 9.98
N ARG A 11 -14.54 6.37 10.12
CA ARG A 11 -15.60 5.74 9.30
C ARG A 11 -15.54 6.17 7.84
N ARG A 12 -15.31 7.46 7.57
CA ARG A 12 -15.16 7.96 6.19
C ARG A 12 -13.96 7.33 5.50
N ASN A 13 -12.84 7.20 6.20
CA ASN A 13 -11.63 6.61 5.63
C ASN A 13 -11.82 5.11 5.38
N LEU A 14 -12.47 4.39 6.30
CA LEU A 14 -12.89 3.01 6.07
C LEU A 14 -13.79 2.90 4.84
N LEU A 15 -14.84 3.71 4.72
CA LEU A 15 -15.73 3.69 3.55
C LEU A 15 -14.98 4.01 2.26
N THR A 16 -14.02 4.94 2.30
CA THR A 16 -13.20 5.30 1.14
C THR A 16 -12.28 4.16 0.73
N HIS A 17 -11.69 3.47 1.71
CA HIS A 17 -10.87 2.28 1.50
C HIS A 17 -11.68 1.17 0.84
N GLU A 18 -12.82 0.77 1.43
CA GLU A 18 -13.65 -0.30 0.89
C GLU A 18 -14.21 0.05 -0.50
N PHE A 19 -14.61 1.32 -0.71
CA PHE A 19 -15.09 1.77 -2.02
C PHE A 19 -13.98 1.76 -3.08
N THR A 20 -12.71 1.93 -2.67
CA THR A 20 -11.57 1.80 -3.58
C THR A 20 -11.45 0.37 -4.10
N HIS A 21 -11.69 -0.66 -3.28
CA HIS A 21 -11.71 -2.05 -3.75
C HIS A 21 -12.80 -2.29 -4.79
N VAL A 22 -14.02 -1.82 -4.53
CA VAL A 22 -15.15 -1.95 -5.48
C VAL A 22 -14.80 -1.35 -6.85
N LEU A 23 -14.17 -0.16 -6.86
CA LEU A 23 -13.82 0.51 -8.12
C LEU A 23 -12.58 -0.08 -8.81
N SER A 24 -11.62 -0.59 -8.06
CA SER A 24 -10.32 -1.01 -8.58
C SER A 24 -10.26 -2.48 -8.98
N LEU A 25 -11.02 -3.35 -8.29
CA LEU A 25 -11.06 -4.79 -8.54
C LEU A 25 -12.30 -5.24 -9.32
N GLY A 26 -13.42 -4.51 -9.23
CA GLY A 26 -14.68 -4.95 -9.84
C GLY A 26 -15.20 -6.24 -9.20
N ASP A 27 -15.48 -7.26 -10.02
CA ASP A 27 -15.95 -8.58 -9.58
C ASP A 27 -14.81 -9.56 -9.23
N ASP A 28 -13.55 -9.10 -9.27
CA ASP A 28 -12.38 -9.91 -8.94
C ASP A 28 -12.02 -9.75 -7.45
N ASP A 29 -11.65 -10.84 -6.78
CA ASP A 29 -11.20 -10.83 -5.38
C ASP A 29 -9.71 -10.44 -5.24
N GLY A 30 -8.99 -10.25 -6.36
CA GLY A 30 -7.57 -9.89 -6.41
C GLY A 30 -6.61 -11.11 -6.46
N ASP A 31 -5.30 -10.87 -6.44
CA ASP A 31 -4.26 -11.90 -6.25
C ASP A 31 -3.66 -11.73 -4.85
N ASP A 32 -3.56 -12.81 -4.08
CA ASP A 32 -2.85 -12.82 -2.80
C ASP A 32 -1.39 -12.36 -2.94
N ARG A 33 -0.77 -12.56 -4.12
CA ARG A 33 0.60 -12.12 -4.40
C ARG A 33 0.73 -10.60 -4.54
N ASP A 34 -0.31 -9.93 -4.99
CA ASP A 34 -0.34 -8.48 -5.24
C ASP A 34 -1.20 -7.73 -4.20
N TRP A 35 -1.52 -8.39 -3.08
CA TRP A 35 -2.27 -7.84 -1.95
C TRP A 35 -1.77 -6.45 -1.53
N TRP A 36 -0.45 -6.26 -1.45
CA TRP A 36 0.14 -4.97 -1.09
C TRP A 36 -0.27 -3.82 -2.02
N LEU A 37 -0.53 -4.10 -3.29
CA LEU A 37 -0.83 -3.08 -4.29
C LEU A 37 -2.30 -2.66 -4.21
N SER A 38 -3.20 -3.64 -4.00
CA SER A 38 -4.63 -3.44 -3.73
C SER A 38 -4.88 -2.70 -2.44
N GLU A 39 -4.32 -3.18 -1.34
CA GLU A 39 -4.47 -2.53 -0.03
C GLU A 39 -3.75 -1.20 0.04
N GLY A 40 -2.55 -1.12 -0.56
CA GLY A 40 -1.78 0.12 -0.60
C GLY A 40 -2.50 1.22 -1.37
N LEU A 41 -3.20 0.89 -2.47
CA LEU A 41 -4.03 1.85 -3.19
C LEU A 41 -5.24 2.28 -2.37
N ALA A 42 -5.94 1.34 -1.73
CA ALA A 42 -7.08 1.65 -0.88
C ALA A 42 -6.71 2.53 0.33
N GLU A 43 -5.59 2.23 0.99
CA GLU A 43 -4.99 3.07 2.03
C GLU A 43 -4.56 4.44 1.49
N TYR A 44 -3.93 4.50 0.31
CA TYR A 44 -3.48 5.76 -0.32
C TYR A 44 -4.65 6.70 -0.65
N VAL A 45 -5.75 6.17 -1.20
CA VAL A 45 -6.94 6.96 -1.51
C VAL A 45 -7.66 7.40 -0.23
N ALA A 46 -7.71 6.54 0.79
CA ALA A 46 -8.28 6.87 2.09
C ALA A 46 -7.43 7.89 2.87
N ASP A 47 -6.11 7.93 2.65
CA ASP A 47 -5.19 8.92 3.24
C ASP A 47 -5.15 10.26 2.46
N ARG A 48 -6.17 10.59 1.64
CA ARG A 48 -6.26 11.92 0.98
C ARG A 48 -6.42 13.02 2.04
N GLY A 49 -5.28 13.53 2.51
CA GLY A 49 -5.13 14.48 3.62
C GLY A 49 -3.80 14.29 4.37
N GLY A 50 -3.20 13.10 4.31
CA GLY A 50 -1.90 12.77 4.90
C GLY A 50 -1.92 12.45 6.40
N ASP A 51 -3.12 12.35 6.99
CA ASP A 51 -3.33 12.13 8.42
C ASP A 51 -3.16 10.66 8.85
N TRP A 52 -3.36 9.70 7.93
CA TRP A 52 -3.24 8.26 8.22
C TRP A 52 -1.80 7.76 8.18
N THR A 53 -0.95 8.31 7.30
CA THR A 53 0.47 7.94 7.25
C THR A 53 1.14 8.04 8.64
N PRO A 54 1.04 9.16 9.39
CA PRO A 54 1.58 9.26 10.76
C PRO A 54 1.02 8.21 11.74
N ALA A 55 -0.26 7.87 11.63
CA ALA A 55 -0.91 6.90 12.53
C ALA A 55 -0.42 5.45 12.31
N ARG A 56 0.02 5.11 11.10
CA ARG A 56 0.54 3.77 10.76
C ARG A 56 2.02 3.59 11.09
N LEU A 57 2.80 4.67 11.13
CA LEU A 57 4.25 4.62 11.36
C LEU A 57 4.66 3.86 12.64
N PRO A 58 4.00 3.98 13.80
CA PRO A 58 4.36 3.19 14.99
C PRO A 58 4.32 1.67 14.75
N ASP A 59 3.31 1.18 14.04
CA ASP A 59 3.15 -0.23 13.71
C ASP A 59 4.18 -0.69 12.65
N VAL A 60 4.45 0.14 11.63
CA VAL A 60 5.52 -0.10 10.65
C VAL A 60 6.87 -0.22 11.36
N ARG A 61 7.21 0.76 12.20
CA ARG A 61 8.46 0.80 12.95
C ARG A 61 8.65 -0.42 13.84
N ARG A 62 7.60 -0.85 14.54
CA ARG A 62 7.67 -2.09 15.33
C ARG A 62 7.93 -3.29 14.42
N LEU A 63 7.15 -3.45 13.35
CA LEU A 63 7.28 -4.58 12.43
C LEU A 63 8.71 -4.71 11.88
N ILE A 64 9.33 -3.58 11.51
CA ILE A 64 10.73 -3.55 11.05
C ILE A 64 11.69 -3.94 12.18
N ARG A 65 11.56 -3.34 13.37
CA ARG A 65 12.47 -3.62 14.50
C ARG A 65 12.40 -5.07 14.99
N THR A 66 11.24 -5.71 14.91
CA THR A 66 11.05 -7.11 15.32
C THR A 66 11.40 -8.10 14.22
N GLY A 67 11.86 -7.64 13.05
CA GLY A 67 12.23 -8.51 11.92
C GLY A 67 11.04 -9.09 11.15
N GLY A 68 9.83 -8.55 11.33
CA GLY A 68 8.62 -9.01 10.63
C GLY A 68 8.48 -8.47 9.19
N TRP A 69 9.47 -7.74 8.70
CA TRP A 69 9.56 -7.27 7.32
C TRP A 69 10.87 -7.75 6.69
N ASP A 70 10.76 -8.37 5.52
CA ASP A 70 11.85 -8.92 4.71
C ASP A 70 12.59 -7.86 3.87
N GLY A 71 12.12 -6.61 3.87
CA GLY A 71 12.72 -5.53 3.10
C GLY A 71 12.23 -5.42 1.66
N THR A 72 11.14 -6.09 1.27
CA THR A 72 10.48 -5.84 -0.03
C THR A 72 9.15 -5.13 0.13
N ILE A 73 8.80 -4.30 -0.84
CA ILE A 73 7.46 -3.69 -0.93
C ILE A 73 6.41 -4.67 -1.47
N THR A 74 6.82 -5.79 -2.08
CA THR A 74 5.94 -6.83 -2.60
C THR A 74 5.47 -7.76 -1.49
N LEU A 75 4.45 -7.34 -0.74
CA LEU A 75 3.91 -8.14 0.35
C LEU A 75 2.75 -8.99 -0.16
N ALA A 76 2.86 -10.31 0.03
CA ALA A 76 1.71 -11.20 -0.11
C ALA A 76 0.69 -10.97 1.02
N ALA A 77 -0.53 -11.45 0.81
CA ALA A 77 -1.58 -11.45 1.83
C ALA A 77 -1.08 -12.07 3.14
N PRO A 78 -1.28 -11.41 4.30
CA PRO A 78 -0.87 -11.96 5.58
C PRO A 78 -1.74 -13.17 5.97
N PRO A 79 -1.19 -14.14 6.71
CA PRO A 79 -2.00 -15.24 7.23
C PRO A 79 -3.08 -14.71 8.19
N LYS A 80 -4.19 -15.45 8.30
CA LYS A 80 -5.39 -15.01 9.05
C LYS A 80 -5.12 -14.84 10.55
N ASP A 81 -4.16 -15.57 11.10
CA ASP A 81 -3.75 -15.55 12.51
C ASP A 81 -2.60 -14.59 12.80
N LEU A 82 -2.10 -13.82 11.81
CA LEU A 82 -1.07 -12.81 12.03
C LEU A 82 -1.51 -11.81 13.12
N PRO A 83 -0.66 -11.52 14.12
CA PRO A 83 -0.96 -10.54 15.16
C PRO A 83 -1.47 -9.22 14.57
N ALA A 84 -2.52 -8.65 15.18
CA ALA A 84 -3.18 -7.45 14.65
C ALA A 84 -2.21 -6.28 14.46
N SER A 85 -1.22 -6.18 15.35
CA SER A 85 -0.15 -5.19 15.28
C SER A 85 0.67 -5.35 14.00
N ASP A 86 1.07 -6.57 13.68
CA ASP A 86 1.94 -6.86 12.55
C ASP A 86 1.18 -6.74 11.23
N ARG A 87 -0.10 -7.13 11.24
CA ARG A 87 -1.04 -6.84 10.15
C ARG A 87 -1.10 -5.35 9.87
N ARG A 88 -1.35 -4.49 10.86
CA ARG A 88 -1.36 -3.03 10.68
C ARG A 88 -0.03 -2.49 10.16
N GLY A 89 1.09 -3.07 10.57
CA GLY A 89 2.41 -2.73 10.05
C GLY A 89 2.55 -3.03 8.55
N ARG A 90 2.03 -4.17 8.09
CA ARG A 90 2.03 -4.54 6.66
C ARG A 90 1.18 -3.59 5.81
N TYR A 91 -0.03 -3.22 6.29
CA TYR A 91 -0.84 -2.18 5.66
C TYR A 91 -0.09 -0.84 5.57
N GLY A 92 0.62 -0.47 6.63
CA GLY A 92 1.46 0.74 6.62
C GLY A 92 2.60 0.70 5.60
N ILE A 93 3.24 -0.47 5.41
CA ILE A 93 4.27 -0.65 4.37
C ILE A 93 3.63 -0.56 2.96
N ALA A 94 2.48 -1.20 2.75
CA ALA A 94 1.73 -1.13 1.49
C ALA A 94 1.35 0.31 1.12
N LEU A 95 0.82 1.08 2.08
CA LEU A 95 0.54 2.51 1.93
C LEU A 95 1.79 3.30 1.53
N LEU A 96 2.91 3.11 2.25
CA LEU A 96 4.16 3.82 1.97
C LEU A 96 4.74 3.44 0.60
N ALA A 97 4.62 2.18 0.18
CA ALA A 97 5.06 1.71 -1.11
C ALA A 97 4.27 2.37 -2.26
N VAL A 98 2.94 2.33 -2.22
CA VAL A 98 2.09 2.97 -3.24
C VAL A 98 2.26 4.49 -3.23
N THR A 99 2.39 5.10 -2.04
CA THR A 99 2.71 6.53 -1.91
C THR A 99 4.05 6.86 -2.56
N CYS A 100 5.07 6.02 -2.39
CA CYS A 100 6.36 6.19 -3.06
C CYS A 100 6.20 6.13 -4.58
N LEU A 101 5.50 5.13 -5.11
CA LEU A 101 5.27 4.99 -6.54
C LEU A 101 4.56 6.22 -7.11
N ALA A 102 3.47 6.67 -6.48
CA ALA A 102 2.72 7.84 -6.90
C ALA A 102 3.56 9.13 -6.85
N ARG A 103 4.37 9.32 -5.80
CA ARG A 103 5.20 10.53 -5.65
C ARG A 103 6.40 10.57 -6.58
N HIS A 104 7.02 9.41 -6.85
CA HIS A 104 8.25 9.35 -7.64
C HIS A 104 7.99 9.19 -9.14
N TYR A 105 7.02 8.35 -9.52
CA TYR A 105 6.68 8.09 -10.92
C TYR A 105 5.45 8.86 -11.40
N GLY A 106 4.64 9.41 -10.50
CA GLY A 106 3.37 10.09 -10.80
C GLY A 106 2.16 9.19 -10.57
N GLU A 107 1.04 9.79 -10.14
CA GLU A 107 -0.22 9.10 -9.83
C GLU A 107 -0.75 8.32 -11.05
N ASP A 108 -0.76 8.92 -12.24
CA ASP A 108 -1.21 8.27 -13.47
C ASP A 108 -0.40 7.01 -13.82
N ARG A 109 0.93 7.08 -13.65
CA ARG A 109 1.81 5.93 -13.91
C ARG A 109 1.64 4.83 -12.86
N MET A 110 1.46 5.22 -11.60
CA MET A 110 1.15 4.30 -10.51
C MET A 110 -0.19 3.58 -10.78
N LEU A 111 -1.25 4.30 -11.19
CA LEU A 111 -2.55 3.72 -11.53
C LEU A 111 -2.49 2.82 -12.77
N ALA A 112 -1.67 3.17 -13.76
CA ALA A 112 -1.41 2.32 -14.92
C ALA A 112 -0.68 1.02 -14.51
N PHE A 113 0.32 1.12 -13.62
CA PHE A 113 0.99 -0.05 -13.05
C PHE A 113 0.03 -0.94 -12.25
N PHE A 114 -0.79 -0.34 -11.39
CA PHE A 114 -1.87 -1.03 -10.66
C PHE A 114 -2.77 -1.82 -11.62
N THR A 115 -3.27 -1.15 -12.66
CA THR A 115 -4.17 -1.77 -13.64
C THR A 115 -3.50 -2.94 -14.35
N ALA A 116 -2.24 -2.78 -14.77
CA ALA A 116 -1.50 -3.84 -15.43
C ALA A 116 -1.31 -5.08 -14.53
N VAL A 117 -0.90 -4.87 -13.28
CA VAL A 117 -0.59 -5.98 -12.36
C VAL A 117 -1.86 -6.61 -11.80
N VAL A 118 -2.73 -5.80 -11.18
CA VAL A 118 -3.87 -6.31 -10.41
C VAL A 118 -5.01 -6.73 -11.32
N ARG A 119 -5.39 -5.89 -12.30
CA ARG A 119 -6.55 -6.17 -13.16
C ARG A 119 -6.20 -7.05 -14.35
N ASN A 120 -5.04 -6.82 -14.97
CA ASN A 120 -4.63 -7.56 -16.16
C ASN A 120 -3.69 -8.74 -15.85
N ARG A 121 -3.37 -8.98 -14.56
CA ARG A 121 -2.53 -10.09 -14.08
C ARG A 121 -1.16 -10.14 -14.76
N ALA A 122 -0.62 -8.97 -15.15
CA ALA A 122 0.70 -8.88 -15.73
C ALA A 122 1.78 -9.03 -14.66
N GLU A 123 2.88 -9.69 -15.00
CA GLU A 123 4.03 -9.78 -14.11
C GLU A 123 4.60 -8.38 -13.79
N PRO A 124 4.84 -8.04 -12.50
CA PRO A 124 5.31 -6.71 -12.09
C PRO A 124 6.55 -6.24 -12.83
N ALA A 125 7.47 -7.15 -13.15
CA ALA A 125 8.69 -6.87 -13.91
C ALA A 125 8.40 -6.30 -15.31
N ALA A 126 7.44 -6.88 -16.01
CA ALA A 126 7.03 -6.44 -17.34
C ALA A 126 6.21 -5.14 -17.27
N ALA A 127 5.27 -5.08 -16.32
CA ALA A 127 4.43 -3.91 -16.12
C ALA A 127 5.26 -2.65 -15.81
N ALA A 128 6.20 -2.74 -14.86
CA ALA A 128 7.00 -1.60 -14.39
C ALA A 128 7.75 -0.87 -15.52
N LEU A 129 8.34 -1.64 -16.45
CA LEU A 129 9.08 -1.05 -17.56
C LEU A 129 8.16 -0.20 -18.46
N THR A 130 6.96 -0.71 -18.73
CA THR A 130 5.99 -0.06 -19.64
C THR A 130 5.21 1.08 -18.98
N THR A 131 4.91 0.99 -17.68
CA THR A 131 4.04 1.96 -16.99
C THR A 131 4.81 2.97 -16.16
N LEU A 132 5.80 2.52 -15.38
CA LEU A 132 6.62 3.39 -14.53
C LEU A 132 7.79 3.99 -15.31
N GLY A 133 8.22 3.32 -16.38
CA GLY A 133 9.39 3.71 -17.16
C GLY A 133 10.72 3.31 -16.49
N ALA A 134 10.66 2.37 -15.54
CA ALA A 134 11.82 1.89 -14.79
C ALA A 134 11.78 0.37 -14.65
N GLY A 135 12.96 -0.26 -14.57
CA GLY A 135 13.05 -1.68 -14.24
C GLY A 135 12.51 -1.95 -12.83
N TRP A 136 11.80 -3.06 -12.67
CA TRP A 136 11.18 -3.40 -11.39
C TRP A 136 12.16 -3.46 -10.20
N PRO A 137 13.38 -4.03 -10.33
CA PRO A 137 14.36 -3.98 -9.24
C PRO A 137 14.76 -2.56 -8.81
N THR A 138 14.78 -1.61 -9.76
CA THR A 138 15.07 -0.21 -9.45
C THR A 138 13.93 0.43 -8.68
N ALA A 139 12.68 0.20 -9.11
CA ALA A 139 11.50 0.74 -8.45
C ALA A 139 11.34 0.17 -7.03
N THR A 140 11.50 -1.13 -6.85
CA THR A 140 11.42 -1.76 -5.53
C THR A 140 12.54 -1.32 -4.62
N ALA A 141 13.80 -1.26 -5.10
CA ALA A 141 14.91 -0.79 -4.29
C ALA A 141 14.71 0.65 -3.80
N PHE A 142 14.28 1.55 -4.69
CA PHE A 142 14.00 2.94 -4.34
C PHE A 142 12.89 3.04 -3.29
N CYS A 143 11.75 2.37 -3.51
CA CYS A 143 10.62 2.47 -2.59
C CYS A 143 10.84 1.71 -1.27
N THR A 144 11.61 0.62 -1.25
CA THR A 144 12.08 -0.01 -0.01
C THR A 144 12.92 0.96 0.80
N ALA A 145 13.82 1.72 0.17
CA ALA A 145 14.64 2.71 0.86
C ALA A 145 13.76 3.84 1.44
N GLU A 146 12.76 4.32 0.69
CA GLU A 146 11.81 5.32 1.18
C GLU A 146 11.00 4.81 2.39
N VAL A 147 10.50 3.56 2.36
CA VAL A 147 9.81 2.95 3.51
C VAL A 147 10.72 2.95 4.74
N ARG A 148 11.99 2.54 4.58
CA ARG A 148 12.97 2.56 5.68
C ARG A 148 13.20 3.96 6.21
N ASN A 149 13.38 4.95 5.33
CA ASN A 149 13.63 6.33 5.72
C ASN A 149 12.45 6.93 6.50
N ARG A 150 11.21 6.63 6.11
CA ARG A 150 10.00 7.06 6.82
C ARG A 150 9.82 6.38 8.17
N ALA A 151 10.37 5.17 8.32
CA ALA A 151 10.30 4.37 9.53
C ALA A 151 11.55 4.49 10.43
N ALA A 152 12.56 5.28 10.05
CA ALA A 152 13.59 5.74 10.97
C ALA A 152 12.98 6.62 12.08
#